data_AF-A0A9D3RVT0-F1
#
_entry.id   AF-A0A9D3RVT0-F1
#
_cell.length_a   1.000
_cell.length_b   1.000
_cell.length_c   1.000
_cell.angle_alpha   90.00
_cell.angle_beta   90.00
_cell.angle_gamma   90.00
#
_symmetry.space_group_name_H-M   'P 1'
#
loop_
_entity.id
_entity.type
_entity.pdbx_description
1 polymer ?
#
loop_
_entity_poly.entity_id
_entity_poly.type
_entity_poly.pdbx_seq_one_letter_code
_entity_poly.pdbx_strand_id
1 'polypeptide(L)'
;MADDCRRQGFELERRIFELDNKCASLRIEKQDDDYLQNASAILDKLKSYYRQGGESNSLPRLLQDYTQVVLDITFYEENKLVDQEFPEDCSPYKIQQLLQDLTEPEVLAGRLAPAQEVQSVLGLELLECLYWRRGALLYMYCHTLHRRKQWIKKNKATFLKCLHEGVRYLMRMLQVRNSVKLNDGVVFHDSATANFLAEGIFSDTHLLTMMYIGEMCFWAVKYEDCGVEMAERKEERLQFRDIGTQILHKYVLVCEGPLQGQGWNTENAKEILNILQHRGQDEDAAPGVLESLPADIQFHLMKLLSPRDLCRLGGTCRYWRSVVRDPLLWRYFFVRDMPLWSSIDHTSMPCVEALDVPLHEDPDHDFMAEYLRSSPACRRPCRPPRQGHGAVASFLQSLYLSAEPRLLMFGPGLEQLEVSLMNVLMRSPHVLPVAGIPRRQINGVGSGVSFMFRDQHKFNILVLYSNNSAERERARLERQNVHSRLFVQEGDGQTDSPAFSIAPFVQEVCRAVDGFIYVANAEAAMAGGLEVERAQFRAMLDPSWGQSSRPVLVLSCVSREAPGGTRTRTPCVVLAHQLDLQQLQNPWMVQDVVCESLAGITDGIGWLLGACGLRL
;
A
#
# COMPACT_ATOMS: atom_id res chain seq x y z
N MET A 1 -10.87 -58.95 19.56
CA MET A 1 -10.38 -58.32 20.81
C MET A 1 -8.84 -58.31 20.88
N ALA A 2 -8.13 -59.43 21.03
CA ALA A 2 -6.65 -59.43 21.07
C ALA A 2 -5.99 -59.15 19.70
N ASP A 3 -6.59 -59.62 18.60
CA ASP A 3 -6.10 -59.36 17.23
C ASP A 3 -6.39 -57.92 16.75
N ASP A 4 -7.50 -57.32 17.18
CA ASP A 4 -7.86 -55.94 16.78
C ASP A 4 -6.93 -54.91 17.43
N CYS A 5 -6.58 -55.11 18.71
CA CYS A 5 -5.65 -54.24 19.43
C CYS A 5 -4.23 -54.28 18.81
N ARG A 6 -3.77 -55.46 18.35
CA ARG A 6 -2.49 -55.60 17.64
C ARG A 6 -2.50 -54.93 16.26
N ARG A 7 -3.61 -55.02 15.52
CA ARG A 7 -3.76 -54.35 14.21
C ARG A 7 -3.79 -52.82 14.35
N GLN A 8 -4.49 -52.31 15.36
CA GLN A 8 -4.57 -50.88 15.68
C GLN A 8 -3.19 -50.28 16.02
N GLY A 9 -2.39 -50.99 16.82
CA GLY A 9 -1.02 -50.56 17.15
C GLY A 9 -0.10 -50.46 15.94
N PHE A 10 -0.19 -51.42 15.01
CA PHE A 10 0.63 -51.49 13.81
C PHE A 10 0.31 -50.39 12.78
N GLU A 11 -0.96 -49.97 12.67
CA GLU A 11 -1.36 -48.87 11.79
C GLU A 11 -0.76 -47.53 12.26
N LEU A 12 -0.87 -47.22 13.55
CA LEU A 12 -0.32 -45.99 14.12
C LEU A 12 1.22 -45.98 14.05
N GLU A 13 1.87 -47.13 14.29
CA GLU A 13 3.33 -47.26 14.13
C GLU A 13 3.80 -46.96 12.70
N ARG A 14 3.09 -47.50 11.70
CA ARG A 14 3.37 -47.20 10.29
C ARG A 14 3.22 -45.71 9.98
N ARG A 15 2.17 -45.05 10.49
CA ARG A 15 1.95 -43.61 10.29
C ARG A 15 3.03 -42.75 10.94
N ILE A 16 3.47 -43.13 12.14
CA ILE A 16 4.60 -42.47 12.81
C ILE A 16 5.87 -42.58 11.98
N PHE A 17 6.14 -43.75 11.38
CA PHE A 17 7.29 -43.93 10.50
C PHE A 17 7.21 -43.08 9.22
N GLU A 18 6.03 -43.00 8.60
CA GLU A 18 5.80 -42.14 7.44
C GLU A 18 6.03 -40.65 7.77
N LEU A 19 5.52 -40.17 8.92
CA LEU A 19 5.75 -38.80 9.39
C LEU A 19 7.22 -38.54 9.74
N ASP A 20 7.92 -39.52 10.30
CA ASP A 20 9.32 -39.39 10.64
C ASP A 20 10.20 -39.19 9.40
N ASN A 21 9.98 -39.98 8.36
CA ASN A 21 10.68 -39.81 7.09
C ASN A 21 10.39 -38.45 6.45
N LYS A 22 9.13 -37.98 6.55
CA LYS A 22 8.74 -36.65 6.06
C LYS A 22 9.44 -35.55 6.87
N CYS A 23 9.43 -35.64 8.19
CA CYS A 23 10.09 -34.68 9.08
C CYS A 23 11.60 -34.63 8.84
N ALA A 24 12.26 -35.79 8.70
CA ALA A 24 13.68 -35.88 8.42
C ALA A 24 14.03 -35.22 7.07
N SER A 25 13.21 -35.46 6.04
CA SER A 25 13.39 -34.85 4.71
C SER A 25 13.30 -33.32 4.77
N LEU A 26 12.31 -32.78 5.50
CA LEU A 26 12.14 -31.33 5.65
C LEU A 26 13.25 -30.68 6.47
N ARG A 27 13.79 -31.37 7.48
CA ARG A 27 14.93 -30.89 8.28
C ARG A 27 16.24 -30.82 7.49
N ILE A 28 16.39 -31.64 6.45
CA ILE A 28 17.53 -31.52 5.52
C ILE A 28 17.46 -30.19 4.76
N GLU A 29 16.26 -29.73 4.39
CA GLU A 29 16.08 -28.44 3.72
C GLU A 29 16.35 -27.25 4.64
N LYS A 30 15.93 -27.33 5.91
CA LYS A 30 16.13 -26.26 6.91
C LYS A 30 16.30 -26.84 8.31
N GLN A 31 17.54 -26.85 8.80
CA GLN A 31 17.89 -27.52 10.06
C GLN A 31 17.46 -26.74 11.31
N ASP A 32 17.39 -25.41 11.25
CA ASP A 32 17.17 -24.55 12.42
C ASP A 32 15.70 -24.13 12.64
N ASP A 33 14.73 -24.90 12.14
CA ASP A 33 13.31 -24.58 12.33
C ASP A 33 12.74 -25.16 13.63
N ASP A 34 12.28 -24.29 14.53
CA ASP A 34 11.79 -24.67 15.87
C ASP A 34 10.64 -25.70 15.83
N TYR A 35 9.73 -25.60 14.84
CA TYR A 35 8.60 -26.52 14.72
C TYR A 35 9.04 -27.91 14.28
N LEU A 36 9.98 -28.00 13.33
CA LEU A 36 10.53 -29.28 12.88
C LEU A 36 11.38 -29.95 13.98
N GLN A 37 12.06 -29.16 14.81
CA GLN A 37 12.80 -29.68 15.97
C GLN A 37 11.84 -30.23 17.04
N ASN A 38 10.75 -29.50 17.34
CA ASN A 38 9.72 -29.97 18.26
C ASN A 38 9.04 -31.25 17.75
N ALA A 39 8.64 -31.28 16.47
CA ALA A 39 8.07 -32.45 15.82
C ALA A 39 9.01 -33.67 15.92
N SER A 40 10.30 -33.50 15.64
CA SER A 40 11.30 -34.56 15.78
C SER A 40 11.41 -35.07 17.22
N ALA A 41 11.42 -34.18 18.21
CA ALA A 41 11.52 -34.55 19.62
C ALA A 41 10.29 -35.35 20.09
N ILE A 42 9.09 -34.99 19.61
CA ILE A 42 7.85 -35.73 19.90
C ILE A 42 7.85 -37.08 19.18
N LEU A 43 8.31 -37.13 17.92
CA LEU A 43 8.45 -38.38 17.16
C LEU A 43 9.41 -39.38 17.84
N ASP A 44 10.52 -38.91 18.39
CA ASP A 44 11.45 -39.79 19.10
C ASP A 44 10.84 -40.34 20.40
N LYS A 45 10.03 -39.54 21.11
CA LYS A 45 9.21 -40.03 22.23
C LYS A 45 8.22 -41.10 21.76
N LEU A 46 7.47 -40.83 20.69
CA LEU A 46 6.51 -41.77 20.09
C LEU A 46 7.17 -43.11 19.72
N LYS A 47 8.33 -43.09 19.05
CA LYS A 47 9.08 -44.31 18.71
C LYS A 47 9.58 -45.07 19.94
N SER A 48 10.00 -44.36 20.99
CA SER A 48 10.50 -44.98 22.21
C SER A 48 9.41 -45.78 22.93
N TYR A 49 8.16 -45.32 22.88
CA TYR A 49 7.01 -46.02 23.47
C TYR A 49 6.73 -47.37 22.80
N TYR A 50 6.84 -47.43 21.47
CA TYR A 50 6.66 -48.69 20.74
C TYR A 50 7.77 -49.70 21.01
N ARG A 51 9.02 -49.24 21.20
CA ARG A 51 10.16 -50.13 21.50
C ARG A 51 10.12 -50.73 22.90
N GLN A 52 9.50 -50.07 23.88
CA GLN A 52 9.54 -50.47 25.28
C GLN A 52 8.33 -51.31 25.74
N GLY A 53 7.38 -51.66 24.84
CA GLY A 53 6.26 -52.54 25.18
C GLY A 53 5.36 -51.96 26.28
N GLY A 54 4.99 -50.67 26.15
CA GLY A 54 4.42 -49.86 27.23
C GLY A 54 3.13 -50.39 27.85
N GLU A 55 3.26 -51.00 29.02
CA GLU A 55 2.20 -51.02 30.03
C GLU A 55 1.99 -49.57 30.53
N SER A 56 0.74 -49.07 30.46
CA SER A 56 0.19 -47.84 31.10
C SER A 56 0.06 -46.50 30.35
N ASN A 57 0.03 -46.42 29.01
CA ASN A 57 -0.36 -45.16 28.33
C ASN A 57 -1.67 -45.26 27.55
N SER A 58 -2.55 -44.27 27.72
CA SER A 58 -3.86 -44.21 27.08
C SER A 58 -3.71 -43.85 25.59
N LEU A 59 -4.37 -44.62 24.71
CA LEU A 59 -4.44 -44.36 23.26
C LEU A 59 -4.73 -42.89 22.89
N PRO A 60 -5.61 -42.15 23.61
CA PRO A 60 -5.79 -40.71 23.41
C PRO A 60 -4.50 -39.90 23.47
N ARG A 61 -3.60 -40.18 24.43
CA ARG A 61 -2.36 -39.40 24.57
C ARG A 61 -1.43 -39.60 23.39
N LEU A 62 -1.32 -40.82 22.89
CA LEU A 62 -0.52 -41.13 21.70
C LEU A 62 -1.07 -40.43 20.45
N LEU A 63 -2.40 -40.40 20.29
CA LEU A 63 -3.06 -39.71 19.19
C LEU A 63 -2.94 -38.19 19.28
N GLN A 64 -2.95 -37.63 20.49
CA GLN A 64 -2.70 -36.20 20.72
C GLN A 64 -1.27 -35.82 20.34
N ASP A 65 -0.27 -36.57 20.81
CA ASP A 65 1.13 -36.34 20.48
C ASP A 65 1.37 -36.51 18.96
N TYR A 66 0.73 -37.51 18.33
CA TYR A 66 0.75 -37.68 16.87
C TYR A 66 0.14 -36.47 16.13
N THR A 67 -1.01 -35.98 16.61
CA THR A 67 -1.69 -34.81 16.02
C THR A 67 -0.82 -33.56 16.12
N GLN A 68 -0.11 -33.37 17.23
CA GLN A 68 0.82 -32.25 17.40
C GLN A 68 1.96 -32.29 16.36
N VAL A 69 2.52 -33.47 16.09
CA VAL A 69 3.55 -33.64 15.05
C VAL A 69 3.01 -33.26 13.67
N VAL A 70 1.79 -33.69 13.34
CA VAL A 70 1.14 -33.31 12.06
C VAL A 70 0.96 -31.80 11.98
N LEU A 71 0.50 -31.16 13.04
CA LEU A 71 0.32 -29.71 13.10
C LEU A 71 1.64 -28.95 12.91
N ASP A 72 2.72 -29.36 13.56
CA ASP A 72 4.03 -28.71 13.47
C ASP A 72 4.63 -28.85 12.05
N ILE A 73 4.58 -30.04 11.47
CA ILE A 73 5.09 -30.30 10.11
C ILE A 73 4.29 -29.51 9.08
N THR A 74 2.96 -29.56 9.16
CA THR A 74 2.09 -28.83 8.22
C THR A 74 2.21 -27.32 8.40
N PHE A 75 2.47 -26.81 9.61
CA PHE A 75 2.68 -25.39 9.87
C PHE A 75 3.91 -24.87 9.12
N TYR A 76 5.01 -25.61 9.17
CA TYR A 76 6.20 -25.30 8.38
C TYR A 76 5.92 -25.25 6.87
N GLU A 77 5.24 -26.28 6.33
CA GLU A 77 4.94 -26.37 4.91
C GLU A 77 3.96 -25.29 4.42
N GLU A 78 2.99 -24.92 5.26
CA GLU A 78 2.05 -23.84 4.96
C GLU A 78 2.72 -22.47 4.93
N ASN A 79 3.59 -22.17 5.91
CA ASN A 79 4.34 -20.92 5.90
C ASN A 79 5.21 -20.79 4.65
N LYS A 80 5.84 -21.89 4.22
CA LYS A 80 6.59 -21.94 2.96
C LYS A 80 5.73 -21.58 1.75
N LEU A 81 4.46 -22.02 1.71
CA LEU A 81 3.53 -21.65 0.62
C LEU A 81 3.08 -20.19 0.70
N VAL A 82 2.87 -19.68 1.91
CA VAL A 82 2.51 -18.27 2.15
C VAL A 82 3.66 -17.35 1.72
N ASP A 83 4.90 -17.67 2.10
CA ASP A 83 6.10 -16.91 1.74
C ASP A 83 6.33 -16.89 0.21
N GLN A 84 5.91 -17.94 -0.49
CA GLN A 84 5.99 -18.06 -1.95
C GLN A 84 4.75 -17.51 -2.68
N GLU A 85 3.82 -16.89 -1.96
CA GLU A 85 2.55 -16.37 -2.49
C GLU A 85 1.76 -17.40 -3.33
N PHE A 86 1.74 -18.67 -2.91
CA PHE A 86 1.01 -19.75 -3.58
C PHE A 86 1.27 -19.83 -5.12
N PRO A 87 2.42 -20.40 -5.54
CA PRO A 87 2.76 -20.58 -6.96
C PRO A 87 1.72 -21.42 -7.72
N GLU A 88 1.34 -21.01 -8.93
CA GLU A 88 0.20 -21.62 -9.66
C GLU A 88 0.43 -23.10 -10.01
N ASP A 89 1.67 -23.48 -10.31
CA ASP A 89 2.02 -24.81 -10.82
C ASP A 89 1.92 -25.91 -9.74
N CYS A 90 2.21 -25.58 -8.48
CA CYS A 90 2.31 -26.56 -7.40
C CYS A 90 1.26 -26.40 -6.29
N SER A 91 0.70 -25.20 -6.12
CA SER A 91 -0.20 -24.91 -4.98
C SER A 91 -1.45 -25.77 -4.92
N PRO A 92 -2.19 -26.03 -6.02
CA PRO A 92 -3.42 -26.83 -5.95
C PRO A 92 -3.17 -28.24 -5.38
N TYR A 93 -2.11 -28.90 -5.85
CA TYR A 93 -1.72 -30.22 -5.37
C TYR A 93 -1.24 -30.17 -3.91
N LYS A 94 -0.39 -29.19 -3.58
CA LYS A 94 0.17 -29.09 -2.24
C LYS A 94 -0.88 -28.77 -1.18
N ILE A 95 -1.85 -27.91 -1.49
CA ILE A 95 -2.98 -27.61 -0.60
C ILE A 95 -3.84 -28.85 -0.39
N GLN A 96 -4.13 -29.61 -1.45
CA GLN A 96 -4.88 -30.85 -1.32
C GLN A 96 -4.15 -31.86 -0.41
N GLN A 97 -2.83 -31.98 -0.57
CA GLN A 97 -1.99 -32.82 0.29
C GLN A 97 -2.05 -32.34 1.76
N LEU A 98 -1.85 -31.05 2.02
CA LEU A 98 -1.89 -30.49 3.37
C LEU A 98 -3.26 -30.65 4.04
N LEU A 99 -4.35 -30.47 3.29
CA LEU A 99 -5.70 -30.72 3.81
C LEU A 99 -5.92 -32.19 4.15
N GLN A 100 -5.37 -33.12 3.37
CA GLN A 100 -5.42 -34.55 3.68
C GLN A 100 -4.59 -34.88 4.93
N ASP A 101 -3.38 -34.36 5.02
CA ASP A 101 -2.49 -34.54 6.19
C ASP A 101 -3.16 -33.98 7.45
N LEU A 102 -3.75 -32.78 7.38
CA LEU A 102 -4.50 -32.20 8.48
C LEU A 102 -5.76 -33.00 8.81
N THR A 103 -6.39 -33.69 7.86
CA THR A 103 -7.61 -34.50 8.10
C THR A 103 -7.30 -35.88 8.70
N GLU A 104 -6.09 -36.38 8.48
CA GLU A 104 -5.65 -37.70 8.89
C GLU A 104 -5.87 -37.97 10.40
N PRO A 105 -5.51 -37.07 11.34
CA PRO A 105 -5.65 -37.36 12.76
C PRO A 105 -7.09 -37.62 13.21
N GLU A 106 -8.08 -36.92 12.64
CA GLU A 106 -9.50 -37.16 12.93
C GLU A 106 -9.94 -38.53 12.41
N VAL A 107 -9.50 -38.89 11.21
CA VAL A 107 -9.81 -40.19 10.60
C VAL A 107 -9.16 -41.31 11.40
N LEU A 108 -7.90 -41.13 11.83
CA LEU A 108 -7.17 -42.11 12.62
C LEU A 108 -7.80 -42.28 14.01
N ALA A 109 -8.19 -41.19 14.67
CA ALA A 109 -8.92 -41.25 15.94
C ALA A 109 -10.26 -42.01 15.80
N GLY A 110 -11.03 -41.72 14.75
CA GLY A 110 -12.29 -42.42 14.48
C GLY A 110 -12.13 -43.91 14.16
N ARG A 111 -11.02 -44.31 13.52
CA ARG A 111 -10.71 -45.73 13.23
C ARG A 111 -10.17 -46.49 14.43
N LEU A 112 -9.28 -45.88 15.21
CA LEU A 112 -8.62 -46.56 16.34
C LEU A 112 -9.47 -46.55 17.61
N ALA A 113 -10.36 -45.57 17.78
CA ALA A 113 -11.26 -45.45 18.92
C ALA A 113 -12.73 -45.26 18.48
N PRO A 114 -13.34 -46.21 17.74
CA PRO A 114 -14.68 -46.05 17.16
C PRO A 114 -15.80 -45.94 18.20
N ALA A 115 -15.54 -46.36 19.45
CA ALA A 115 -16.48 -46.28 20.56
C ALA A 115 -16.44 -44.93 21.31
N GLN A 116 -15.52 -44.04 20.94
CA GLN A 116 -15.34 -42.71 21.55
C GLN A 116 -15.57 -41.63 20.50
N GLU A 117 -16.06 -40.47 20.94
CA GLU A 117 -16.14 -39.31 20.05
C GLU A 117 -14.72 -38.79 19.77
N VAL A 118 -14.46 -38.35 18.54
CA VAL A 118 -13.14 -37.82 18.14
C VAL A 118 -12.69 -36.70 19.08
N GLN A 119 -13.63 -35.87 19.54
CA GLN A 119 -13.40 -34.80 20.50
C GLN A 119 -12.91 -35.30 21.88
N SER A 120 -13.39 -36.45 22.37
CA SER A 120 -12.93 -37.00 23.65
C SER A 120 -11.53 -37.63 23.54
N VAL A 121 -11.12 -38.02 22.33
CA VAL A 121 -9.81 -38.62 22.06
C VAL A 121 -8.75 -37.54 21.81
N LEU A 122 -8.98 -36.65 20.85
CA LEU A 122 -8.03 -35.59 20.49
C LEU A 122 -8.06 -34.41 21.46
N GLY A 123 -9.16 -34.22 22.17
CA GLY A 123 -9.38 -33.03 22.99
C GLY A 123 -9.86 -31.82 22.18
N LEU A 124 -10.46 -30.87 22.89
CA LEU A 124 -11.05 -29.66 22.31
C LEU A 124 -10.02 -28.79 21.59
N GLU A 125 -8.86 -28.55 22.21
CA GLU A 125 -7.85 -27.61 21.70
C GLU A 125 -7.25 -28.06 20.38
N LEU A 126 -6.87 -29.34 20.28
CA LEU A 126 -6.28 -29.88 19.05
C LEU A 126 -7.32 -29.98 17.93
N LEU A 127 -8.56 -30.39 18.24
CA LEU A 127 -9.62 -30.48 17.24
C LEU A 127 -10.00 -29.09 16.69
N GLU A 128 -10.10 -28.09 17.57
CA GLU A 128 -10.31 -26.69 17.18
C GLU A 128 -9.15 -26.18 16.32
N CYS A 129 -7.91 -26.49 16.70
CA CYS A 129 -6.72 -26.12 15.93
C CYS A 129 -6.73 -26.77 14.53
N LEU A 130 -7.09 -28.05 14.40
CA LEU A 130 -7.17 -28.72 13.10
C LEU A 130 -8.18 -28.04 12.16
N TYR A 131 -9.37 -27.72 12.65
CA TYR A 131 -10.37 -27.01 11.85
C TYR A 131 -9.95 -25.58 11.52
N TRP A 132 -9.36 -24.86 12.48
CA TRP A 132 -8.78 -23.54 12.25
C TRP A 132 -7.73 -23.59 11.14
N ARG A 133 -6.76 -24.50 11.23
CA ARG A 133 -5.63 -24.60 10.29
C ARG A 133 -6.10 -24.93 8.87
N ARG A 134 -7.07 -25.84 8.71
CA ARG A 134 -7.67 -26.13 7.39
C ARG A 134 -8.41 -24.92 6.81
N GLY A 135 -9.20 -24.25 7.63
CA GLY A 135 -9.94 -23.06 7.24
C GLY A 135 -9.04 -21.88 6.88
N ALA A 136 -8.03 -21.61 7.71
CA ALA A 136 -7.05 -20.54 7.53
C ALA A 136 -6.18 -20.78 6.29
N LEU A 137 -5.73 -22.01 6.04
CA LEU A 137 -4.99 -22.36 4.81
C LEU A 137 -5.80 -22.04 3.55
N LEU A 138 -7.08 -22.44 3.53
CA LEU A 138 -7.99 -22.16 2.42
C LEU A 138 -8.29 -20.67 2.30
N TYR A 139 -8.45 -19.96 3.42
CA TYR A 139 -8.61 -18.51 3.44
C TYR A 139 -7.39 -17.82 2.81
N MET A 140 -6.17 -18.14 3.24
CA MET A 140 -4.93 -17.53 2.74
C MET A 140 -4.73 -17.81 1.25
N TYR A 141 -5.05 -19.02 0.81
CA TYR A 141 -5.03 -19.37 -0.61
C TYR A 141 -6.04 -18.54 -1.41
N CYS A 142 -7.30 -18.48 -0.95
CA CYS A 142 -8.34 -17.71 -1.63
C CYS A 142 -8.06 -16.19 -1.62
N HIS A 143 -7.49 -15.67 -0.54
CA HIS A 143 -7.07 -14.27 -0.41
C HIS A 143 -6.01 -13.91 -1.46
N THR A 144 -5.02 -14.79 -1.64
CA THR A 144 -3.97 -14.62 -2.66
C THR A 144 -4.56 -14.71 -4.07
N LEU A 145 -5.40 -15.70 -4.34
CA LEU A 145 -6.04 -15.89 -5.64
C LEU A 145 -7.03 -14.77 -6.00
N HIS A 146 -7.71 -14.16 -5.03
CA HIS A 146 -8.61 -13.03 -5.27
C HIS A 146 -7.90 -11.90 -6.03
N ARG A 147 -6.60 -11.69 -5.80
CA ARG A 147 -5.82 -10.66 -6.51
C ARG A 147 -5.60 -11.02 -7.99
N ARG A 148 -5.64 -12.31 -8.36
CA ARG A 148 -5.42 -12.85 -9.71
C ARG A 148 -6.74 -13.04 -10.50
N LYS A 149 -7.38 -11.93 -10.89
CA LYS A 149 -8.70 -11.93 -11.57
C LYS A 149 -8.77 -12.82 -12.82
N GLN A 150 -7.69 -12.92 -13.60
CA GLN A 150 -7.65 -13.75 -14.81
C GLN A 150 -7.71 -15.26 -14.52
N TRP A 151 -7.08 -15.70 -13.43
CA TRP A 151 -7.10 -17.10 -13.01
C TRP A 151 -8.50 -17.53 -12.54
N ILE A 152 -9.20 -16.68 -11.78
CA ILE A 152 -10.55 -16.96 -11.29
C ILE A 152 -11.54 -17.12 -12.46
N LYS A 153 -11.40 -16.34 -13.54
CA LYS A 153 -12.24 -16.50 -14.74
C LYS A 153 -12.11 -17.91 -15.35
N LYS A 154 -10.91 -18.50 -15.33
CA LYS A 154 -10.64 -19.85 -15.87
C LYS A 154 -11.02 -20.97 -14.88
N ASN A 155 -10.85 -20.74 -13.58
CA ASN A 155 -10.95 -21.77 -12.54
C ASN A 155 -12.06 -21.48 -11.49
N LYS A 156 -13.16 -20.85 -11.92
CA LYS A 156 -14.25 -20.38 -11.05
C LYS A 156 -14.81 -21.48 -10.13
N ALA A 157 -15.06 -22.67 -10.66
CA ALA A 157 -15.62 -23.78 -9.90
C ALA A 157 -14.68 -24.24 -8.77
N THR A 158 -13.38 -24.32 -9.05
CA THR A 158 -12.36 -24.67 -8.06
C THR A 158 -12.27 -23.61 -6.96
N PHE A 159 -12.30 -22.33 -7.33
CA PHE A 159 -12.29 -21.23 -6.37
C PHE A 159 -13.50 -21.26 -5.44
N LEU A 160 -14.72 -21.42 -5.97
CA LEU A 160 -15.93 -21.53 -5.16
C LEU A 160 -15.92 -22.77 -4.26
N LYS A 161 -15.36 -23.89 -4.73
CA LYS A 161 -15.19 -25.09 -3.90
C LYS A 161 -14.25 -24.82 -2.72
N CYS A 162 -13.12 -24.14 -2.93
CA CYS A 162 -12.20 -23.76 -1.85
C CYS A 162 -12.87 -22.84 -0.83
N LEU A 163 -13.69 -21.87 -1.28
CA LEU A 163 -14.45 -21.00 -0.38
C LEU A 163 -15.47 -21.78 0.45
N HIS A 164 -16.20 -22.70 -0.18
CA HIS A 164 -17.18 -23.55 0.50
C HIS A 164 -16.51 -24.40 1.59
N GLU A 165 -15.46 -25.14 1.25
CA GLU A 165 -14.73 -25.97 2.22
C GLU A 165 -14.13 -25.12 3.35
N GLY A 166 -13.55 -23.96 3.03
CA GLY A 166 -12.95 -23.09 4.03
C GLY A 166 -13.97 -22.54 5.03
N VAL A 167 -15.11 -22.04 4.55
CA VAL A 167 -16.22 -21.59 5.42
C VAL A 167 -16.73 -22.75 6.28
N ARG A 168 -16.85 -23.96 5.71
CA ARG A 168 -17.30 -25.14 6.47
C ARG A 168 -16.34 -25.49 7.61
N TYR A 169 -15.02 -25.50 7.36
CA TYR A 169 -14.04 -25.78 8.42
C TYR A 169 -14.03 -24.71 9.51
N LEU A 170 -14.08 -23.43 9.12
CA LEU A 170 -14.13 -22.32 10.08
C LEU A 170 -15.42 -22.34 10.92
N MET A 171 -16.56 -22.69 10.32
CA MET A 171 -17.82 -22.88 11.06
C MET A 171 -17.73 -24.06 12.04
N ARG A 172 -17.09 -25.17 11.66
CA ARG A 172 -16.84 -26.29 12.58
C ARG A 172 -15.92 -25.88 13.73
N MET A 173 -14.88 -25.09 13.48
CA MET A 173 -14.00 -24.55 14.51
C MET A 173 -14.78 -23.78 15.58
N LEU A 174 -15.70 -22.88 15.18
CA LEU A 174 -16.56 -22.14 16.11
C LEU A 174 -17.54 -23.01 16.90
N GLN A 175 -17.77 -24.26 16.46
CA GLN A 175 -18.72 -25.19 17.07
C GLN A 175 -18.05 -26.25 17.95
N VAL A 176 -16.71 -26.34 17.99
CA VAL A 176 -16.00 -27.34 18.80
C VAL A 176 -16.27 -27.16 20.29
N ARG A 177 -16.35 -25.91 20.75
CA ARG A 177 -16.69 -25.58 22.13
C ARG A 177 -18.16 -25.17 22.22
N ASN A 178 -18.90 -25.80 23.13
CA ASN A 178 -20.28 -25.39 23.42
C ASN A 178 -20.30 -24.05 24.17
N SER A 179 -21.29 -23.21 23.89
CA SER A 179 -21.55 -22.02 24.71
C SER A 179 -21.81 -22.42 26.16
N VAL A 180 -21.20 -21.68 27.10
CA VAL A 180 -21.38 -21.97 28.52
C VAL A 180 -22.76 -21.50 28.93
N LYS A 181 -23.64 -22.42 29.36
CA LYS A 181 -24.87 -22.05 30.05
C LYS A 181 -24.49 -21.43 31.40
N LEU A 182 -24.61 -20.12 31.52
CA LEU A 182 -24.45 -19.40 32.77
C LEU A 182 -25.57 -19.86 33.72
N ASN A 183 -25.29 -20.84 34.59
CA ASN A 183 -26.22 -21.19 35.67
C ASN A 183 -26.20 -20.06 36.72
N ASP A 184 -27.36 -19.75 37.31
CA ASP A 184 -27.63 -18.67 38.29
C ASP A 184 -26.76 -18.67 39.58
N GLY A 185 -25.77 -19.56 39.69
CA GLY A 185 -24.88 -19.71 40.86
C GLY A 185 -23.40 -19.39 40.63
N VAL A 186 -22.96 -19.04 39.42
CA VAL A 186 -21.54 -18.70 39.15
C VAL A 186 -21.37 -17.18 39.10
N VAL A 187 -20.79 -16.61 40.15
CA VAL A 187 -20.46 -15.18 40.21
C VAL A 187 -19.21 -14.94 39.38
N PHE A 188 -19.36 -14.42 38.16
CA PHE A 188 -18.24 -13.89 37.40
C PHE A 188 -17.87 -12.50 37.95
N HIS A 189 -16.59 -12.29 38.26
CA HIS A 189 -16.09 -10.99 38.71
C HIS A 189 -16.15 -9.91 37.61
N ASP A 190 -16.23 -10.34 36.34
CA ASP A 190 -16.37 -9.46 35.17
C ASP A 190 -17.54 -9.91 34.29
N SER A 191 -18.53 -9.03 34.15
CA SER A 191 -19.72 -9.27 33.33
C SER A 191 -19.39 -9.35 31.83
N ALA A 192 -18.30 -8.73 31.37
CA ALA A 192 -17.90 -8.79 29.97
C ALA A 192 -17.35 -10.18 29.61
N THR A 193 -16.48 -10.74 30.46
CA THR A 193 -15.96 -12.10 30.29
C THR A 193 -17.05 -13.17 30.31
N ALA A 194 -18.07 -13.03 31.18
CA ALA A 194 -19.20 -13.94 31.21
C ALA A 194 -20.02 -13.92 29.90
N ASN A 195 -20.21 -12.72 29.31
CA ASN A 195 -20.92 -12.56 28.04
C ASN A 195 -20.15 -13.20 26.87
N PHE A 196 -18.82 -13.12 26.83
CA PHE A 196 -18.02 -13.79 25.79
C PHE A 196 -18.19 -15.31 25.81
N LEU A 197 -18.15 -15.91 27.01
CA LEU A 197 -18.28 -17.36 27.18
C LEU A 197 -19.70 -17.86 26.86
N ALA A 198 -20.73 -17.05 27.15
CA ALA A 198 -22.10 -17.32 26.75
C ALA A 198 -22.29 -17.22 25.22
N GLU A 199 -21.59 -16.30 24.57
CA GLU A 199 -21.55 -16.17 23.11
C GLU A 199 -20.62 -17.18 22.42
N GLY A 200 -19.88 -18.01 23.16
CA GLY A 200 -18.99 -19.04 22.60
C GLY A 200 -17.69 -18.48 22.02
N ILE A 201 -17.18 -17.35 22.54
CA ILE A 201 -15.93 -16.72 22.11
C ILE A 201 -14.88 -16.98 23.18
N PHE A 202 -13.85 -17.77 22.84
CA PHE A 202 -12.86 -18.25 23.82
C PHE A 202 -11.43 -17.75 23.56
N SER A 203 -11.16 -17.16 22.39
CA SER A 203 -9.82 -16.67 22.02
C SER A 203 -9.89 -15.65 20.88
N ASP A 204 -8.81 -14.90 20.68
CA ASP A 204 -8.64 -13.99 19.53
C ASP A 204 -8.79 -14.73 18.19
N THR A 205 -8.43 -16.02 18.15
CA THR A 205 -8.63 -16.89 16.99
C THR A 205 -10.10 -16.99 16.61
N HIS A 206 -11.04 -17.02 17.57
CA HIS A 206 -12.48 -17.04 17.25
C HIS A 206 -12.93 -15.75 16.54
N LEU A 207 -12.42 -14.59 16.96
CA LEU A 207 -12.71 -13.32 16.31
C LEU A 207 -12.13 -13.28 14.90
N LEU A 208 -10.90 -13.77 14.72
CA LEU A 208 -10.28 -13.88 13.41
C LEU A 208 -11.03 -14.85 12.49
N THR A 209 -11.50 -15.99 13.03
CA THR A 209 -12.39 -16.95 12.34
C THR A 209 -13.65 -16.28 11.83
N MET A 210 -14.32 -15.46 12.66
CA MET A 210 -15.52 -14.75 12.25
C MET A 210 -15.25 -13.81 11.07
N MET A 211 -14.14 -13.07 11.11
CA MET A 211 -13.75 -12.19 10.01
C MET A 211 -13.45 -12.97 8.72
N TYR A 212 -12.67 -14.05 8.82
CA TYR A 212 -12.33 -14.90 7.67
C TYR A 212 -13.58 -15.52 7.03
N ILE A 213 -14.55 -15.99 7.82
CA ILE A 213 -15.83 -16.48 7.30
C ILE A 213 -16.55 -15.38 6.54
N GLY A 214 -16.62 -14.17 7.09
CA GLY A 214 -17.28 -13.02 6.47
C GLY A 214 -16.68 -12.65 5.11
N GLU A 215 -15.36 -12.57 5.02
CA GLU A 215 -14.66 -12.28 3.77
C GLU A 215 -14.82 -13.39 2.73
N MET A 216 -14.70 -14.65 3.13
CA MET A 216 -14.90 -15.78 2.21
C MET A 216 -16.34 -15.84 1.69
N CYS A 217 -17.33 -15.59 2.55
CA CYS A 217 -18.73 -15.50 2.14
C CYS A 217 -18.96 -14.34 1.17
N PHE A 218 -18.35 -13.19 1.42
CA PHE A 218 -18.39 -12.05 0.49
C PHE A 218 -17.79 -12.38 -0.87
N TRP A 219 -16.63 -13.04 -0.91
CA TRP A 219 -16.03 -13.49 -2.16
C TRP A 219 -16.92 -14.51 -2.86
N ALA A 220 -17.51 -15.46 -2.14
CA ALA A 220 -18.42 -16.45 -2.72
C ALA A 220 -19.62 -15.77 -3.41
N VAL A 221 -20.34 -14.88 -2.70
CA VAL A 221 -21.47 -14.12 -3.25
C VAL A 221 -21.06 -13.30 -4.47
N LYS A 222 -19.90 -12.64 -4.40
CA LYS A 222 -19.38 -11.80 -5.50
C LYS A 222 -19.14 -12.59 -6.79
N TYR A 223 -18.70 -13.84 -6.70
CA TYR A 223 -18.37 -14.66 -7.85
C TYR A 223 -19.51 -15.62 -8.26
N GLU A 224 -20.40 -16.04 -7.36
CA GLU A 224 -21.59 -16.83 -7.71
C GLU A 224 -22.47 -16.09 -8.74
N ASP A 225 -22.74 -14.80 -8.52
CA ASP A 225 -23.61 -13.96 -9.37
C ASP A 225 -23.10 -13.73 -10.82
N CYS A 226 -21.83 -14.02 -11.13
CA CYS A 226 -21.26 -13.82 -12.48
C CYS A 226 -21.46 -15.01 -13.43
N GLY A 227 -22.37 -15.94 -13.14
CA GLY A 227 -22.65 -17.10 -13.99
C GLY A 227 -24.14 -17.31 -14.16
N VAL A 228 -24.68 -16.90 -15.30
CA VAL A 228 -25.91 -17.48 -15.83
C VAL A 228 -25.58 -18.95 -16.12
N GLU A 229 -26.46 -19.87 -15.74
CA GLU A 229 -26.36 -21.33 -15.87
C GLU A 229 -25.74 -22.09 -14.68
N MET A 230 -26.63 -22.59 -13.82
CA MET A 230 -26.68 -23.96 -13.30
C MET A 230 -27.77 -24.00 -12.22
N ALA A 231 -29.02 -23.97 -12.69
CA ALA A 231 -30.22 -24.11 -11.88
C ALA A 231 -30.53 -25.59 -11.67
N GLU A 232 -29.66 -26.34 -10.99
CA GLU A 232 -29.97 -27.70 -10.53
C GLU A 232 -28.97 -28.05 -9.40
N ARG A 233 -29.51 -28.41 -8.22
CA ARG A 233 -28.87 -28.64 -6.89
C ARG A 233 -29.01 -27.46 -5.91
N LYS A 234 -30.23 -27.32 -5.37
CA LYS A 234 -30.57 -26.34 -4.31
C LYS A 234 -30.34 -26.86 -2.87
N GLU A 235 -30.02 -28.13 -2.67
CA GLU A 235 -30.08 -28.75 -1.33
C GLU A 235 -28.76 -28.79 -0.53
N GLU A 236 -27.61 -28.42 -1.12
CA GLU A 236 -26.31 -28.40 -0.42
C GLU A 236 -25.51 -27.09 -0.59
N ARG A 237 -26.14 -26.02 -1.06
CA ARG A 237 -25.46 -24.71 -1.12
C ARG A 237 -25.56 -24.03 0.24
N LEU A 238 -24.41 -23.83 0.90
CA LEU A 238 -24.32 -22.91 2.03
C LEU A 238 -24.91 -21.56 1.60
N GLN A 239 -25.79 -21.00 2.42
CA GLN A 239 -26.30 -19.65 2.22
C GLN A 239 -25.22 -18.65 2.63
N PHE A 240 -24.22 -18.45 1.77
CA PHE A 240 -23.05 -17.60 2.05
C PHE A 240 -23.46 -16.20 2.50
N ARG A 241 -24.51 -15.64 1.91
CA ARG A 241 -25.02 -14.32 2.30
C ARG A 241 -25.53 -14.30 3.75
N ASP A 242 -26.33 -15.28 4.14
CA ASP A 242 -26.92 -15.32 5.48
C ASP A 242 -25.85 -15.63 6.53
N ILE A 243 -24.98 -16.61 6.26
CA ILE A 243 -23.85 -16.96 7.13
C ILE A 243 -22.91 -15.77 7.30
N GLY A 244 -22.48 -15.15 6.19
CA GLY A 244 -21.59 -13.99 6.23
C GLY A 244 -22.21 -12.82 6.99
N THR A 245 -23.51 -12.56 6.79
CA THR A 245 -24.23 -11.50 7.50
C THR A 245 -24.31 -11.79 9.00
N GLN A 246 -24.73 -12.98 9.39
CA GLN A 246 -24.87 -13.37 10.79
C GLN A 246 -23.54 -13.30 11.54
N ILE A 247 -22.48 -13.85 10.95
CA ILE A 247 -21.16 -13.92 11.59
C ILE A 247 -20.51 -12.53 11.69
N LEU A 248 -20.60 -11.71 10.65
CA LEU A 248 -20.03 -10.36 10.70
C LEU A 248 -20.80 -9.45 11.66
N HIS A 249 -22.12 -9.57 11.77
CA HIS A 249 -22.89 -8.87 12.81
C HIS A 249 -22.41 -9.22 14.20
N LYS A 250 -22.21 -10.52 14.45
CA LYS A 250 -21.67 -11.00 15.72
C LYS A 250 -20.27 -10.44 16.00
N TYR A 251 -19.39 -10.44 14.99
CA TYR A 251 -18.05 -9.86 15.10
C TYR A 251 -18.09 -8.36 15.47
N VAL A 252 -18.89 -7.56 14.75
CA VAL A 252 -18.99 -6.11 15.00
C VAL A 252 -19.58 -5.84 16.39
N LEU A 253 -20.64 -6.55 16.78
CA LEU A 253 -21.26 -6.41 18.10
C LEU A 253 -20.24 -6.63 19.23
N VAL A 254 -19.39 -7.65 19.07
CA VAL A 254 -18.38 -8.04 20.06
C VAL A 254 -17.21 -7.05 20.10
N CYS A 255 -16.71 -6.64 18.93
CA CYS A 255 -15.58 -5.71 18.83
C CYS A 255 -15.92 -4.27 19.26
N GLU A 256 -17.15 -3.80 19.01
CA GLU A 256 -17.57 -2.44 19.39
C GLU A 256 -18.23 -2.34 20.76
N GLY A 257 -18.68 -3.48 21.31
CA GLY A 257 -19.18 -3.55 22.66
C GLY A 257 -18.08 -3.96 23.63
N PRO A 258 -18.07 -5.22 24.10
CA PRO A 258 -17.15 -5.66 25.16
C PRO A 258 -15.65 -5.49 24.88
N LEU A 259 -15.20 -5.48 23.61
CA LEU A 259 -13.77 -5.35 23.23
C LEU A 259 -13.41 -3.95 22.72
N GLN A 260 -14.26 -2.95 22.95
CA GLN A 260 -14.00 -1.60 22.47
C GLN A 260 -12.66 -1.07 23.02
N GLY A 261 -11.78 -0.63 22.11
CA GLY A 261 -10.45 -0.10 22.46
C GLY A 261 -9.32 -1.14 22.52
N GLN A 262 -9.60 -2.44 22.31
CA GLN A 262 -8.58 -3.51 22.29
C GLN A 262 -7.89 -3.69 20.93
N GLY A 263 -7.91 -2.68 20.06
CA GLY A 263 -7.19 -2.69 18.78
C GLY A 263 -7.84 -3.46 17.62
N TRP A 264 -9.04 -4.01 17.80
CA TRP A 264 -9.81 -4.66 16.73
C TRP A 264 -10.45 -3.64 15.77
N ASN A 265 -10.37 -3.90 14.46
CA ASN A 265 -10.92 -3.04 13.41
C ASN A 265 -12.24 -3.62 12.86
N THR A 266 -13.31 -2.82 12.93
CA THR A 266 -14.65 -3.18 12.44
C THR A 266 -15.04 -2.52 11.11
N GLU A 267 -14.21 -1.66 10.55
CA GLU A 267 -14.50 -0.90 9.32
C GLU A 267 -14.72 -1.83 8.12
N ASN A 268 -13.80 -2.77 7.89
CA ASN A 268 -13.92 -3.74 6.78
C ASN A 268 -15.14 -4.66 6.96
N ALA A 269 -15.38 -5.14 8.19
CA ALA A 269 -16.54 -5.97 8.51
C ALA A 269 -17.87 -5.24 8.22
N LYS A 270 -17.96 -3.95 8.59
CA LYS A 270 -19.11 -3.08 8.30
C LYS A 270 -19.28 -2.84 6.81
N GLU A 271 -18.21 -2.61 6.07
CA GLU A 271 -18.27 -2.43 4.61
C GLU A 271 -18.82 -3.69 3.93
N ILE A 272 -18.31 -4.87 4.31
CA ILE A 272 -18.78 -6.15 3.77
C ILE A 272 -20.26 -6.39 4.12
N LEU A 273 -20.66 -6.16 5.38
CA LEU A 273 -22.05 -6.26 5.83
C LEU A 273 -22.97 -5.38 4.99
N ASN A 274 -22.58 -4.13 4.76
CA ASN A 274 -23.35 -3.19 3.96
C ASN A 274 -23.60 -3.72 2.54
N ILE A 275 -22.57 -4.32 1.94
CA ILE A 275 -22.67 -4.91 0.59
C ILE A 275 -23.56 -6.17 0.59
N LEU A 276 -23.43 -7.04 1.59
CA LEU A 276 -24.22 -8.27 1.71
C LEU A 276 -25.71 -7.98 1.99
N GLN A 277 -26.02 -6.90 2.70
CA GLN A 277 -27.39 -6.51 3.03
C GLN A 277 -28.08 -5.75 1.89
N HIS A 278 -27.41 -4.80 1.22
CA HIS A 278 -28.05 -3.99 0.17
C HIS A 278 -28.24 -4.73 -1.16
N ARG A 279 -27.45 -5.76 -1.46
CA ARG A 279 -27.57 -6.52 -2.73
C ARG A 279 -28.87 -7.35 -2.88
N GLY A 280 -29.79 -7.33 -1.92
CA GLY A 280 -31.06 -8.07 -1.96
C GLY A 280 -32.30 -7.22 -2.28
N GLN A 281 -32.17 -5.88 -2.36
CA GLN A 281 -33.29 -4.96 -2.57
C GLN A 281 -33.20 -4.14 -3.87
N ASP A 282 -32.10 -4.22 -4.61
CA ASP A 282 -31.84 -3.35 -5.78
C ASP A 282 -32.39 -3.89 -7.12
N GLU A 283 -33.06 -5.05 -7.18
CA GLU A 283 -33.58 -5.59 -8.46
C GLU A 283 -35.03 -5.17 -8.80
N ASP A 284 -35.77 -4.50 -7.90
CA ASP A 284 -37.16 -4.08 -8.14
C ASP A 284 -37.45 -2.59 -7.87
N ALA A 285 -36.42 -1.75 -7.73
CA ALA A 285 -36.61 -0.30 -7.69
C ALA A 285 -36.59 0.26 -9.11
N ALA A 286 -37.71 0.82 -9.57
CA ALA A 286 -37.79 1.56 -10.83
C ALA A 286 -36.63 2.58 -10.91
N PRO A 287 -35.99 2.75 -12.09
CA PRO A 287 -34.86 3.65 -12.23
C PRO A 287 -35.26 5.05 -11.75
N GLY A 288 -34.41 5.65 -10.92
CA GLY A 288 -34.67 6.98 -10.38
C GLY A 288 -34.88 7.99 -11.52
N VAL A 289 -35.61 9.08 -11.27
CA VAL A 289 -35.88 10.13 -12.30
C VAL A 289 -34.58 10.60 -12.98
N LEU A 290 -33.47 10.67 -12.23
CA LEU A 290 -32.16 11.04 -12.74
C LEU A 290 -31.50 9.96 -13.63
N GLU A 291 -31.78 8.69 -13.39
CA GLU A 291 -31.28 7.54 -14.18
C GLU A 291 -32.07 7.36 -15.48
N SER A 292 -33.30 7.89 -15.53
CA SER A 292 -34.12 7.94 -16.75
C SER A 292 -33.70 9.02 -17.76
N LEU A 293 -32.78 9.92 -17.37
CA LEU A 293 -32.27 10.96 -18.26
C LEU A 293 -31.34 10.37 -19.33
N PRO A 294 -31.34 10.91 -20.57
CA PRO A 294 -30.34 10.60 -21.59
C PRO A 294 -28.89 10.76 -21.10
N ALA A 295 -28.00 9.88 -21.54
CA ALA A 295 -26.61 9.81 -21.07
C ALA A 295 -25.82 11.12 -21.32
N ASP A 296 -26.12 11.83 -22.40
CA ASP A 296 -25.55 13.14 -22.73
C ASP A 296 -25.95 14.24 -21.74
N ILE A 297 -27.20 14.22 -21.25
CA ILE A 297 -27.67 15.14 -20.20
C ILE A 297 -27.00 14.81 -18.87
N GLN A 298 -26.92 13.52 -18.52
CA GLN A 298 -26.20 13.08 -17.32
C GLN A 298 -24.74 13.52 -17.36
N PHE A 299 -24.08 13.37 -18.52
CA PHE A 299 -22.72 13.83 -18.76
C PHE A 299 -22.57 15.34 -18.58
N HIS A 300 -23.53 16.12 -19.09
CA HIS A 300 -23.54 17.57 -18.92
C HIS A 300 -23.69 17.99 -17.45
N LEU A 301 -24.57 17.34 -16.70
CA LEU A 301 -24.72 17.56 -15.26
C LEU A 301 -23.43 17.22 -14.50
N MET A 302 -22.80 16.09 -14.83
CA MET A 302 -21.56 15.66 -14.20
C MET A 302 -20.40 16.63 -14.44
N LYS A 303 -20.31 17.27 -15.62
CA LYS A 303 -19.28 18.30 -15.91
C LYS A 303 -19.32 19.50 -14.95
N LEU A 304 -20.49 19.80 -14.41
CA LEU A 304 -20.70 20.91 -13.46
C LEU A 304 -20.27 20.55 -12.02
N LEU A 305 -20.05 19.27 -11.74
CA LEU A 305 -19.68 18.79 -10.42
C LEU A 305 -18.16 18.80 -10.21
N SER A 306 -17.74 18.78 -8.94
CA SER A 306 -16.33 18.56 -8.59
C SER A 306 -15.97 17.07 -8.65
N PRO A 307 -14.69 16.71 -8.89
CA PRO A 307 -14.25 15.31 -8.81
C PRO A 307 -14.59 14.63 -7.47
N ARG A 308 -14.61 15.40 -6.38
CA ARG A 308 -15.02 14.90 -5.05
C ARG A 308 -16.50 14.54 -4.99
N ASP A 309 -17.35 15.35 -5.60
CA ASP A 309 -18.80 15.11 -5.64
C ASP A 309 -19.14 13.98 -6.62
N LEU A 310 -18.37 13.81 -7.70
CA LEU A 310 -18.47 12.65 -8.58
C LEU A 310 -18.13 11.34 -7.86
N CYS A 311 -17.06 11.33 -7.07
CA CYS A 311 -16.74 10.16 -6.24
C CYS A 311 -17.85 9.83 -5.23
N ARG A 312 -18.52 10.85 -4.67
CA ARG A 312 -19.71 10.66 -3.81
C ARG A 312 -20.90 10.13 -4.61
N LEU A 313 -21.15 10.64 -5.81
CA LEU A 313 -22.19 10.18 -6.72
C LEU A 313 -21.99 8.70 -7.08
N GLY A 314 -20.75 8.28 -7.40
CA GLY A 314 -20.41 6.87 -7.63
C GLY A 314 -20.49 5.98 -6.38
N GLY A 315 -20.62 6.58 -5.20
CA GLY A 315 -20.92 5.89 -3.94
C GLY A 315 -22.39 5.56 -3.74
N THR A 316 -23.31 6.19 -4.49
CA THR A 316 -24.76 6.07 -4.28
C THR A 316 -25.36 4.76 -4.82
N CYS A 317 -25.17 4.47 -6.12
CA CYS A 317 -25.69 3.26 -6.76
C CYS A 317 -24.69 2.69 -7.78
N ARG A 318 -24.95 1.46 -8.25
CA ARG A 318 -24.09 0.79 -9.24
C ARG A 318 -24.10 1.48 -10.61
N TYR A 319 -25.24 2.02 -11.01
CA TYR A 319 -25.38 2.75 -12.26
C TYR A 319 -24.47 3.99 -12.25
N TRP A 320 -24.62 4.87 -11.25
CA TRP A 320 -23.77 6.05 -11.08
C TRP A 320 -22.30 5.69 -10.88
N ARG A 321 -21.98 4.57 -10.23
CA ARG A 321 -20.60 4.07 -10.14
C ARG A 321 -19.99 3.75 -11.51
N SER A 322 -20.79 3.22 -12.43
CA SER A 322 -20.38 2.94 -13.80
C SER A 322 -20.28 4.22 -14.63
N VAL A 323 -21.31 5.07 -14.54
CA VAL A 323 -21.41 6.31 -15.34
C VAL A 323 -20.35 7.33 -14.94
N VAL A 324 -20.03 7.47 -13.65
CA VAL A 324 -18.95 8.35 -13.18
C VAL A 324 -17.59 7.88 -13.69
N ARG A 325 -17.40 6.59 -13.98
CA ARG A 325 -16.13 6.04 -14.50
C ARG A 325 -15.97 6.19 -16.01
N ASP A 326 -16.84 6.96 -16.65
CA ASP A 326 -16.75 7.21 -18.08
C ASP A 326 -15.41 7.87 -18.47
N PRO A 327 -14.65 7.31 -19.43
CA PRO A 327 -13.35 7.85 -19.84
C PRO A 327 -13.41 9.28 -20.38
N LEU A 328 -14.47 9.65 -21.09
CA LEU A 328 -14.63 10.99 -21.66
C LEU A 328 -14.81 12.04 -20.58
N LEU A 329 -15.49 11.66 -19.49
CA LEU A 329 -15.72 12.52 -18.35
C LEU A 329 -14.39 12.88 -17.69
N TRP A 330 -13.57 11.87 -17.40
CA TRP A 330 -12.27 12.09 -16.75
C TRP A 330 -11.26 12.75 -17.67
N ARG A 331 -11.26 12.47 -18.98
CA ARG A 331 -10.44 13.24 -19.94
C ARG A 331 -10.80 14.72 -19.96
N TYR A 332 -12.10 15.06 -19.88
CA TYR A 332 -12.55 16.45 -19.77
C TYR A 332 -12.02 17.12 -18.48
N PHE A 333 -12.18 16.46 -17.33
CA PHE A 333 -11.66 16.97 -16.05
C PHE A 333 -10.14 17.12 -16.08
N PHE A 334 -9.45 16.16 -16.69
CA PHE A 334 -8.00 16.18 -16.83
C PHE A 334 -7.53 17.42 -17.58
N VAL A 335 -8.07 17.68 -18.78
CA VAL A 335 -7.70 18.84 -19.60
C VAL A 335 -8.10 20.16 -18.94
N ARG A 336 -9.24 20.19 -18.24
CA ARG A 336 -9.74 21.39 -17.55
C ARG A 336 -8.90 21.76 -16.32
N ASP A 337 -8.56 20.77 -15.49
CA ASP A 337 -7.99 21.00 -14.16
C ASP A 337 -6.46 20.95 -14.17
N MET A 338 -5.83 20.24 -15.11
CA MET A 338 -4.36 20.11 -15.19
C MET A 338 -3.62 21.48 -15.24
N PRO A 339 -4.08 22.49 -16.00
CA PRO A 339 -3.44 23.81 -16.00
C PRO A 339 -3.52 24.55 -14.67
N LEU A 340 -4.44 24.16 -13.78
CA LEU A 340 -4.71 24.79 -12.49
C LEU A 340 -3.95 24.13 -11.33
N TRP A 341 -3.24 23.03 -11.58
CA TRP A 341 -2.49 22.34 -10.54
C TRP A 341 -1.30 23.17 -10.07
N SER A 342 -1.18 23.30 -8.74
CA SER A 342 -0.11 24.05 -8.11
C SER A 342 1.20 23.28 -7.97
N SER A 343 1.21 21.96 -8.20
CA SER A 343 2.44 21.18 -8.07
C SER A 343 2.40 19.87 -8.84
N ILE A 344 3.58 19.39 -9.25
CA ILE A 344 3.76 18.09 -9.89
C ILE A 344 5.08 17.45 -9.53
N ASP A 345 5.07 16.17 -9.17
CA ASP A 345 6.27 15.41 -8.81
C ASP A 345 6.53 14.26 -9.77
N HIS A 346 7.72 13.68 -9.67
CA HIS A 346 8.15 12.53 -10.48
C HIS A 346 7.23 11.31 -10.42
N THR A 347 6.42 11.15 -9.36
CA THR A 347 5.47 10.02 -9.22
C THR A 347 4.07 10.31 -9.76
N SER A 348 3.76 11.60 -9.96
CA SER A 348 2.45 12.12 -10.34
C SER A 348 2.43 12.72 -11.74
N MET A 349 3.59 12.79 -12.42
CA MET A 349 3.71 13.26 -13.79
C MET A 349 2.83 12.42 -14.74
N PRO A 350 1.85 13.02 -15.44
CA PRO A 350 1.03 12.30 -16.39
C PRO A 350 1.70 12.12 -17.74
N CYS A 351 1.21 11.15 -18.49
CA CYS A 351 1.56 10.99 -19.90
C CYS A 351 0.80 12.04 -20.74
N VAL A 352 1.42 13.20 -20.94
CA VAL A 352 0.80 14.31 -21.69
C VAL A 352 0.48 13.91 -23.15
N GLU A 353 1.31 13.05 -23.73
CA GLU A 353 1.15 12.53 -25.10
C GLU A 353 -0.16 11.74 -25.29
N ALA A 354 -0.65 11.06 -24.25
CA ALA A 354 -1.90 10.30 -24.30
C ALA A 354 -3.16 11.20 -24.40
N LEU A 355 -3.05 12.50 -24.10
CA LEU A 355 -4.16 13.44 -24.19
C LEU A 355 -4.37 13.98 -25.60
N ASP A 356 -3.36 13.90 -26.46
CA ASP A 356 -3.43 14.32 -27.87
C ASP A 356 -3.90 13.19 -28.79
N VAL A 357 -3.82 11.93 -28.34
CA VAL A 357 -4.29 10.76 -29.10
C VAL A 357 -5.83 10.74 -29.16
N PRO A 358 -6.43 10.47 -30.34
CA PRO A 358 -7.86 10.23 -30.46
C PRO A 358 -8.29 9.00 -29.64
N LEU A 359 -9.41 9.11 -28.90
CA LEU A 359 -9.94 8.08 -27.98
C LEU A 359 -10.16 6.69 -28.60
N HIS A 360 -10.12 6.56 -29.93
CA HIS A 360 -10.45 5.34 -30.63
C HIS A 360 -9.28 4.33 -30.71
N GLU A 361 -8.06 4.75 -30.33
CA GLU A 361 -6.85 3.93 -30.48
C GLU A 361 -6.43 3.18 -29.21
N ASP A 362 -6.87 3.62 -28.02
CA ASP A 362 -6.60 2.90 -26.75
C ASP A 362 -7.80 2.95 -25.79
N PRO A 363 -8.77 2.03 -25.92
CA PRO A 363 -9.97 1.98 -25.08
C PRO A 363 -9.70 1.52 -23.64
N ASP A 364 -8.49 1.06 -23.32
CA ASP A 364 -8.13 0.49 -22.00
C ASP A 364 -7.46 1.51 -21.05
N HIS A 365 -7.24 2.76 -21.49
CA HIS A 365 -6.59 3.78 -20.67
C HIS A 365 -7.51 4.36 -19.58
N ASP A 366 -7.17 4.10 -18.31
CA ASP A 366 -7.94 4.56 -17.14
C ASP A 366 -7.61 6.01 -16.77
N PHE A 367 -8.27 6.95 -17.46
CA PHE A 367 -8.15 8.40 -17.20
C PHE A 367 -8.54 8.78 -15.76
N MET A 368 -9.42 8.02 -15.09
CA MET A 368 -9.79 8.29 -13.70
C MET A 368 -8.61 7.99 -12.77
N ALA A 369 -7.99 6.82 -12.92
CA ALA A 369 -6.84 6.43 -12.11
C ALA A 369 -5.64 7.37 -12.34
N GLU A 370 -5.41 7.78 -13.58
CA GLU A 370 -4.38 8.78 -13.90
C GLU A 370 -4.68 10.15 -13.30
N TYR A 371 -5.93 10.65 -13.41
CA TYR A 371 -6.34 11.90 -12.78
C TYR A 371 -6.11 11.89 -11.27
N LEU A 372 -6.52 10.82 -10.60
CA LEU A 372 -6.37 10.67 -9.15
C LEU A 372 -4.91 10.55 -8.71
N ARG A 373 -4.05 9.94 -9.53
CA ARG A 373 -2.60 9.87 -9.28
C ARG A 373 -1.93 11.24 -9.45
N SER A 374 -2.31 11.97 -10.50
CA SER A 374 -1.66 13.24 -10.87
C SER A 374 -2.13 14.43 -10.04
N SER A 375 -3.40 14.48 -9.66
CA SER A 375 -4.00 15.62 -8.97
C SER A 375 -3.35 15.90 -7.61
N PRO A 376 -2.89 17.14 -7.34
CA PRO A 376 -2.31 17.53 -6.05
C PRO A 376 -3.27 17.31 -4.87
N ALA A 377 -4.57 17.53 -5.09
CA ALA A 377 -5.60 17.38 -4.06
C ALA A 377 -5.79 15.91 -3.61
N CYS A 378 -5.37 14.97 -4.44
CA CYS A 378 -5.43 13.53 -4.14
C CYS A 378 -4.12 12.99 -3.56
N ARG A 379 -3.04 13.78 -3.58
CA ARG A 379 -1.77 13.39 -2.96
C ARG A 379 -1.92 13.40 -1.45
N ARG A 380 -1.71 12.23 -0.85
CA ARG A 380 -1.54 12.16 0.60
C ARG A 380 -0.21 12.85 0.92
N PRO A 381 -0.14 13.77 1.90
CA PRO A 381 1.13 14.35 2.31
C PRO A 381 2.10 13.22 2.63
N CYS A 382 3.32 13.28 2.07
CA CYS A 382 4.39 12.29 2.20
C CYS A 382 4.47 11.75 3.65
N ARG A 383 3.72 10.70 3.94
CA ARG A 383 4.00 9.83 5.07
C ARG A 383 4.88 8.74 4.47
N PRO A 384 6.09 8.51 5.00
CA PRO A 384 6.83 7.33 4.59
C PRO A 384 5.90 6.12 4.75
N PRO A 385 5.96 5.14 3.82
CA PRO A 385 5.16 3.94 3.94
C PRO A 385 5.36 3.39 5.35
N ARG A 386 4.28 3.22 6.11
CA ARG A 386 4.31 2.40 7.32
C ARG A 386 4.63 0.98 6.87
N GLN A 387 5.92 0.66 6.72
CA GLN A 387 6.36 -0.71 6.66
C GLN A 387 6.01 -1.33 8.00
N GLY A 388 5.13 -2.33 7.99
CA GLY A 388 4.61 -3.02 9.16
C GLY A 388 5.63 -3.89 9.91
N HIS A 389 6.93 -3.71 9.68
CA HIS A 389 7.98 -4.45 10.37
C HIS A 389 9.10 -3.48 10.76
N GLY A 390 9.27 -3.24 12.05
CA GLY A 390 10.40 -2.42 12.51
C GLY A 390 10.27 -1.78 13.90
N ALA A 391 9.64 -2.42 14.88
CA ALA A 391 9.70 -1.92 16.26
C ALA A 391 11.14 -1.95 16.84
N VAL A 392 12.06 -2.69 16.21
CA VAL A 392 13.44 -2.89 16.70
C VAL A 392 14.47 -1.96 16.03
N ALA A 393 14.18 -1.37 14.86
CA ALA A 393 15.12 -0.47 14.18
C ALA A 393 15.11 0.97 14.73
N SER A 394 14.01 1.38 15.39
CA SER A 394 13.79 2.73 15.90
C SER A 394 14.70 3.13 17.07
N PHE A 395 15.23 2.16 17.83
CA PHE A 395 16.06 2.45 19.00
C PHE A 395 17.52 2.80 18.67
N LEU A 396 18.02 2.41 17.50
CA LEU A 396 19.38 2.73 17.03
C LEU A 396 19.40 3.91 16.03
N GLN A 397 18.24 4.31 15.50
CA GLN A 397 18.12 5.43 14.56
C GLN A 397 18.25 6.80 15.23
N SER A 398 18.13 6.89 16.56
CA SER A 398 18.33 8.14 17.32
C SER A 398 19.81 8.54 17.48
N LEU A 399 20.75 7.72 17.00
CA LEU A 399 22.18 8.00 17.03
C LEU A 399 22.72 8.61 15.72
N TYR A 400 21.87 8.75 14.68
CA TYR A 400 22.21 9.52 13.49
C TYR A 400 21.91 11.00 13.75
N LEU A 401 22.94 11.76 14.13
CA LEU A 401 22.92 13.22 14.03
C LEU A 401 22.69 13.56 12.54
N SER A 402 21.44 13.83 12.16
CA SER A 402 21.11 14.33 10.82
C SER A 402 21.84 15.66 10.63
N ALA A 403 22.80 15.68 9.71
CA ALA A 403 23.51 16.90 9.35
C ALA A 403 22.52 17.89 8.74
N GLU A 404 22.69 19.18 9.03
CA GLU A 404 21.90 20.27 8.43
C GLU A 404 21.99 20.16 6.90
N PRO A 405 20.88 19.87 6.19
CA PRO A 405 20.92 19.69 4.74
C PRO A 405 21.29 20.99 4.05
N ARG A 406 22.18 20.89 3.06
CA ARG A 406 22.68 22.00 2.26
C ARG A 406 22.07 21.94 0.88
N LEU A 407 21.32 22.98 0.53
CA LEU A 407 20.56 23.10 -0.70
C LEU A 407 21.19 24.15 -1.60
N LEU A 408 21.34 23.84 -2.88
CA LEU A 408 21.84 24.79 -3.88
C LEU A 408 20.69 25.43 -4.63
N MET A 409 20.55 26.75 -4.57
CA MET A 409 19.54 27.49 -5.31
C MET A 409 20.15 28.26 -6.48
N PHE A 410 19.63 28.02 -7.67
CA PHE A 410 20.06 28.69 -8.91
C PHE A 410 18.89 28.78 -9.90
N GLY A 411 19.03 29.59 -10.94
CA GLY A 411 18.07 29.63 -12.04
C GLY A 411 17.66 31.04 -12.47
N PRO A 412 17.06 31.16 -13.67
CA PRO A 412 16.74 32.45 -14.28
C PRO A 412 15.73 33.28 -13.48
N GLY A 413 14.81 32.65 -12.76
CA GLY A 413 13.78 33.33 -11.96
C GLY A 413 14.35 34.14 -10.79
N LEU A 414 15.61 33.93 -10.40
CA LEU A 414 16.28 34.76 -9.39
C LEU A 414 16.61 36.17 -9.89
N GLU A 415 16.68 36.36 -11.21
CA GLU A 415 17.19 37.58 -11.84
C GLU A 415 16.18 38.23 -12.79
N GLN A 416 15.34 37.42 -13.44
CA GLN A 416 14.40 37.89 -14.46
C GLN A 416 13.09 38.46 -13.89
N LEU A 417 12.72 38.11 -12.66
CA LEU A 417 11.46 38.53 -12.05
C LEU A 417 11.51 39.99 -11.58
N GLU A 418 10.36 40.68 -11.63
CA GLU A 418 10.21 42.05 -11.12
C GLU A 418 10.39 42.08 -9.59
N VAL A 419 9.85 41.06 -8.92
CA VAL A 419 9.96 40.87 -7.47
C VAL A 419 11.00 39.79 -7.19
N SER A 420 12.11 40.16 -6.53
CA SER A 420 13.17 39.20 -6.19
C SER A 420 12.75 38.29 -5.03
N LEU A 421 12.67 36.99 -5.31
CA LEU A 421 12.29 35.96 -4.32
C LEU A 421 13.14 36.05 -3.04
N MET A 422 14.47 36.16 -3.15
CA MET A 422 15.33 36.20 -1.96
C MET A 422 15.18 37.48 -1.15
N ASN A 423 14.93 38.63 -1.80
CA ASN A 423 14.68 39.85 -1.06
C ASN A 423 13.39 39.77 -0.23
N VAL A 424 12.34 39.14 -0.78
CA VAL A 424 11.08 38.95 -0.05
C VAL A 424 11.24 37.90 1.05
N LEU A 425 11.94 36.80 0.77
CA LEU A 425 12.22 35.74 1.76
C LEU A 425 12.97 36.29 2.98
N MET A 426 14.02 37.10 2.76
CA MET A 426 14.79 37.71 3.85
C MET A 426 14.01 38.75 4.67
N ARG A 427 12.99 39.37 4.08
CA ARG A 427 12.12 40.37 4.75
C ARG A 427 10.90 39.75 5.42
N SER A 428 10.66 38.46 5.23
CA SER A 428 9.45 37.76 5.69
C SER A 428 9.79 36.62 6.65
N PRO A 429 10.31 36.93 7.85
CA PRO A 429 10.73 35.90 8.82
C PRO A 429 9.58 35.04 9.34
N HIS A 430 8.32 35.49 9.16
CA HIS A 430 7.12 34.75 9.54
C HIS A 430 6.85 33.53 8.66
N VAL A 431 7.41 33.47 7.45
CA VAL A 431 7.22 32.34 6.52
C VAL A 431 8.35 31.32 6.67
N LEU A 432 9.60 31.80 6.66
CA LEU A 432 10.82 31.00 6.85
C LEU A 432 11.83 31.80 7.70
N PRO A 433 11.87 31.57 9.04
CA PRO A 433 12.77 32.30 9.92
C PRO A 433 14.24 32.01 9.62
N VAL A 434 15.07 33.06 9.64
CA VAL A 434 16.52 32.95 9.41
C VAL A 434 17.20 32.51 10.72
N ALA A 435 17.83 31.33 10.69
CA ALA A 435 18.53 30.75 11.83
C ALA A 435 19.98 31.28 11.98
N GLY A 436 20.50 31.98 10.97
CA GLY A 436 21.82 32.63 10.98
C GLY A 436 22.66 32.30 9.75
N ILE A 437 23.91 32.76 9.75
CA ILE A 437 24.90 32.47 8.69
C ILE A 437 25.84 31.36 9.22
N PRO A 438 26.00 30.22 8.52
CA PRO A 438 26.90 29.16 8.95
C PRO A 438 28.36 29.62 9.10
N ARG A 439 29.09 29.01 10.04
CA ARG A 439 30.53 29.28 10.25
C ARG A 439 31.47 28.59 9.25
N ARG A 440 30.98 27.62 8.47
CA ARG A 440 31.78 26.88 7.48
C ARG A 440 31.61 27.52 6.10
N GLN A 441 32.70 28.07 5.57
CA GLN A 441 32.75 28.61 4.21
C GLN A 441 33.10 27.51 3.22
N ILE A 442 32.38 27.46 2.10
CA ILE A 442 32.82 26.72 0.90
C ILE A 442 33.61 27.74 0.07
N ASN A 443 34.81 27.34 -0.37
CA ASN A 443 35.78 28.23 -1.02
C ASN A 443 35.13 29.04 -2.16
N GLY A 444 35.14 30.37 -2.06
CA GLY A 444 34.75 31.29 -3.15
C GLY A 444 33.26 31.62 -3.29
N VAL A 445 32.33 30.94 -2.60
CA VAL A 445 30.87 31.16 -2.74
C VAL A 445 30.21 31.71 -1.46
N GLY A 446 30.85 31.57 -0.30
CA GLY A 446 30.33 32.00 0.99
C GLY A 446 29.65 30.86 1.77
N SER A 447 29.05 31.17 2.91
CA SER A 447 28.48 30.17 3.84
C SER A 447 26.98 29.88 3.62
N GLY A 448 26.29 30.66 2.78
CA GLY A 448 24.85 30.55 2.58
C GLY A 448 24.02 31.18 3.69
N VAL A 449 22.71 30.98 3.63
CA VAL A 449 21.74 31.44 4.62
C VAL A 449 21.04 30.22 5.22
N SER A 450 21.12 30.05 6.54
CA SER A 450 20.37 29.03 7.24
C SER A 450 18.95 29.50 7.54
N PHE A 451 17.97 28.66 7.23
CA PHE A 451 16.57 28.84 7.55
C PHE A 451 16.11 27.77 8.53
N MET A 452 14.99 28.04 9.20
CA MET A 452 14.34 27.13 10.11
C MET A 452 12.92 26.84 9.58
N PHE A 453 12.61 25.57 9.38
CA PHE A 453 11.30 25.10 8.92
C PHE A 453 10.49 24.58 10.10
N ARG A 454 9.29 25.14 10.30
CA ARG A 454 8.34 24.79 11.38
C ARG A 454 8.98 24.77 12.79
N ASP A 455 9.96 25.64 13.02
CA ASP A 455 10.71 25.76 14.27
C ASP A 455 11.42 24.47 14.76
N GLN A 456 11.57 23.46 13.89
CA GLN A 456 12.12 22.15 14.24
C GLN A 456 13.31 21.74 13.38
N HIS A 457 13.30 22.08 12.09
CA HIS A 457 14.31 21.62 11.15
C HIS A 457 15.13 22.80 10.61
N LYS A 458 16.43 22.76 10.87
CA LYS A 458 17.38 23.74 10.33
C LYS A 458 17.95 23.24 9.02
N PHE A 459 18.04 24.10 8.01
CA PHE A 459 18.63 23.78 6.71
C PHE A 459 19.33 25.02 6.12
N ASN A 460 20.31 24.81 5.23
CA ASN A 460 21.10 25.89 4.63
C ASN A 460 20.86 26.01 3.14
N ILE A 461 20.64 27.24 2.64
CA ILE A 461 20.52 27.51 1.19
C ILE A 461 21.74 28.31 0.72
N LEU A 462 22.42 27.78 -0.30
CA LEU A 462 23.49 28.43 -1.05
C LEU A 462 22.91 29.00 -2.33
N VAL A 463 22.96 30.32 -2.53
CA VAL A 463 22.38 30.95 -3.72
C VAL A 463 23.47 31.29 -4.73
N LEU A 464 23.33 30.78 -5.96
CA LEU A 464 24.20 31.12 -7.08
C LEU A 464 23.49 32.12 -7.99
N TYR A 465 24.10 33.30 -8.15
CA TYR A 465 23.71 34.30 -9.12
C TYR A 465 24.68 34.28 -10.30
N SER A 466 24.19 34.63 -11.49
CA SER A 466 24.96 34.60 -12.74
C SER A 466 25.98 35.75 -12.82
N ASN A 467 25.63 36.91 -12.25
CA ASN A 467 26.38 38.17 -12.33
C ASN A 467 26.21 39.05 -11.08
N ASN A 468 26.95 40.16 -11.02
CA ASN A 468 26.89 41.10 -9.89
C ASN A 468 25.53 41.84 -9.82
N SER A 469 25.18 42.43 -8.67
CA SER A 469 23.87 43.08 -8.47
C SER A 469 23.57 44.21 -9.47
N ALA A 470 24.58 44.97 -9.90
CA ALA A 470 24.42 46.10 -10.81
C ALA A 470 24.23 45.67 -12.28
N GLU A 471 24.87 44.59 -12.71
CA GLU A 471 24.71 43.98 -14.04
C GLU A 471 23.35 43.29 -14.16
N ARG A 472 22.88 42.62 -13.09
CA ARG A 472 21.55 42.00 -13.05
C ARG A 472 20.42 43.03 -13.18
N GLU A 473 20.52 44.15 -12.47
CA GLU A 473 19.50 45.20 -12.53
C GLU A 473 19.44 45.84 -13.92
N ARG A 474 20.59 46.02 -14.60
CA ARG A 474 20.63 46.49 -16.00
C ARG A 474 20.06 45.48 -16.99
N ALA A 475 20.46 44.20 -16.89
CA ALA A 475 19.95 43.12 -17.73
C ALA A 475 18.43 42.98 -17.65
N ARG A 476 17.86 43.18 -16.46
CA ARG A 476 16.42 43.16 -16.20
C ARG A 476 15.68 44.31 -16.90
N LEU A 477 16.23 45.52 -16.86
CA LEU A 477 15.66 46.70 -17.52
C LEU A 477 15.78 46.61 -19.05
N GLU A 478 16.86 46.02 -19.55
CA GLU A 478 17.18 45.96 -20.97
C GLU A 478 16.63 44.69 -21.68
N ARG A 479 16.11 43.70 -20.93
CA ARG A 479 15.67 42.37 -21.43
C ARG A 479 16.72 41.68 -22.32
N GLN A 480 18.00 41.88 -22.03
CA GLN A 480 19.11 41.28 -22.76
C GLN A 480 19.66 40.07 -22.00
N ASN A 481 19.96 38.99 -22.71
CA ASN A 481 20.66 37.83 -22.15
C ASN A 481 22.12 38.19 -21.91
N VAL A 482 22.49 38.41 -20.64
CA VAL A 482 23.88 38.57 -20.25
C VAL A 482 24.53 37.20 -20.14
N HIS A 483 25.76 37.06 -20.65
CA HIS A 483 26.54 35.82 -20.52
C HIS A 483 26.66 35.43 -19.04
N SER A 484 26.25 34.20 -18.70
CA SER A 484 26.35 33.69 -17.34
C SER A 484 27.80 33.37 -17.01
N ARG A 485 28.28 33.76 -15.82
CA ARG A 485 29.62 33.35 -15.34
C ARG A 485 29.64 31.96 -14.71
N LEU A 486 28.47 31.32 -14.59
CA LEU A 486 28.32 29.99 -13.99
C LEU A 486 28.57 28.86 -14.99
N PHE A 487 28.36 29.13 -16.28
CA PHE A 487 28.43 28.15 -17.36
C PHE A 487 29.47 28.57 -18.40
N VAL A 488 30.26 27.61 -18.85
CA VAL A 488 31.21 27.72 -19.96
C VAL A 488 30.63 26.92 -21.12
N GLN A 489 30.43 27.54 -22.27
CA GLN A 489 29.92 26.86 -23.45
C GLN A 489 31.05 26.04 -24.10
N GLU A 490 30.82 24.74 -24.29
CA GLU A 490 31.77 23.84 -24.95
C GLU A 490 31.38 23.65 -26.42
N GLY A 491 32.14 24.26 -27.33
CA GLY A 491 32.06 24.01 -28.78
C GLY A 491 31.84 25.27 -29.66
N ASP A 492 32.41 25.23 -30.86
CA ASP A 492 32.28 26.26 -31.90
C ASP A 492 30.92 26.14 -32.63
N GLY A 493 29.82 26.59 -32.02
CA GLY A 493 28.57 27.04 -32.69
C GLY A 493 27.92 26.22 -33.83
N GLN A 494 28.34 24.99 -34.12
CA GLN A 494 27.96 24.20 -35.31
C GLN A 494 27.35 22.83 -34.96
N THR A 495 27.18 22.50 -33.68
CA THR A 495 26.42 21.33 -33.22
C THR A 495 25.01 21.76 -32.83
N ASP A 496 23.99 21.01 -33.28
CA ASP A 496 22.55 21.26 -33.07
C ASP A 496 22.09 21.21 -31.59
N SER A 497 23.02 21.03 -30.64
CA SER A 497 22.70 21.07 -29.20
C SER A 497 23.83 21.77 -28.42
N PRO A 498 23.52 22.85 -27.67
CA PRO A 498 24.54 23.58 -26.94
C PRO A 498 24.98 22.79 -25.70
N ALA A 499 26.25 22.37 -25.66
CA ALA A 499 26.86 21.75 -24.49
C ALA A 499 27.42 22.82 -23.54
N PHE A 500 27.13 22.71 -22.25
CA PHE A 500 27.65 23.61 -21.21
C PHE A 500 28.38 22.83 -20.14
N SER A 501 29.54 23.33 -19.71
CA SER A 501 30.22 22.89 -18.50
C SER A 501 30.15 23.93 -17.39
N ILE A 502 30.26 23.47 -16.16
CA ILE A 502 30.15 24.31 -14.96
C ILE A 502 31.53 24.89 -14.59
N ALA A 503 31.56 26.15 -14.16
CA ALA A 503 32.78 26.77 -13.61
C ALA A 503 33.37 25.97 -12.41
N PRO A 504 34.71 25.85 -12.27
CA PRO A 504 35.36 25.00 -11.26
C PRO A 504 34.91 25.21 -9.81
N PHE A 505 34.67 26.47 -9.40
CA PHE A 505 34.22 26.79 -8.05
C PHE A 505 32.79 26.29 -7.76
N VAL A 506 31.93 26.22 -8.78
CA VAL A 506 30.56 25.70 -8.64
C VAL A 506 30.57 24.17 -8.59
N GLN A 507 31.53 23.50 -9.23
CA GLN A 507 31.68 22.04 -9.15
C GLN A 507 31.93 21.58 -7.70
N GLU A 508 32.75 22.31 -6.94
CA GLU A 508 32.97 22.02 -5.50
C GLU A 508 31.68 22.15 -4.69
N VAL A 509 30.87 23.17 -4.98
CA VAL A 509 29.57 23.37 -4.33
C VAL A 509 28.60 22.24 -4.71
N CYS A 510 28.52 21.86 -5.99
CA CYS A 510 27.67 20.77 -6.45
C CYS A 510 28.04 19.43 -5.81
N ARG A 511 29.30 19.19 -5.45
CA ARG A 511 29.72 17.99 -4.69
C ARG A 511 29.33 18.01 -3.21
N ALA A 512 29.14 19.20 -2.64
CA ALA A 512 28.94 19.39 -1.21
C ALA A 512 27.45 19.52 -0.80
N VAL A 513 26.52 19.56 -1.75
CA VAL A 513 25.09 19.80 -1.53
C VAL A 513 24.26 18.53 -1.56
N ASP A 514 23.23 18.51 -0.72
CA ASP A 514 22.32 17.38 -0.48
C ASP A 514 21.07 17.45 -1.38
N GLY A 515 20.79 18.61 -2.00
CA GLY A 515 19.67 18.81 -2.91
C GLY A 515 19.77 20.12 -3.70
N PHE A 516 18.90 20.26 -4.70
CA PHE A 516 18.91 21.39 -5.63
C PHE A 516 17.55 22.11 -5.64
N ILE A 517 17.58 23.43 -5.76
CA ILE A 517 16.43 24.29 -5.97
C ILE A 517 16.65 25.06 -7.27
N TYR A 518 15.82 24.80 -8.27
CA TYR A 518 15.86 25.50 -9.54
C TYR A 518 14.73 26.52 -9.61
N VAL A 519 15.05 27.80 -9.78
CA VAL A 519 14.05 28.88 -9.83
C VAL A 519 13.79 29.24 -11.29
N ALA A 520 12.64 28.79 -11.81
CA ALA A 520 12.18 29.06 -13.16
C ALA A 520 11.29 30.30 -13.21
N ASN A 521 11.29 30.99 -14.35
CA ASN A 521 10.41 32.13 -14.60
C ASN A 521 9.16 31.67 -15.36
N ALA A 522 7.98 31.79 -14.74
CA ALA A 522 6.71 31.31 -15.30
C ALA A 522 5.81 32.41 -15.88
N GLU A 523 6.26 33.68 -16.00
CA GLU A 523 5.40 34.81 -16.40
C GLU A 523 5.10 34.91 -17.91
N ALA A 524 5.94 34.38 -18.79
CA ALA A 524 5.68 34.27 -20.23
C ALA A 524 6.72 33.36 -20.90
N ALA A 525 6.28 32.57 -21.89
CA ALA A 525 7.14 31.69 -22.67
C ALA A 525 8.22 32.48 -23.42
N MET A 526 9.46 32.43 -22.93
CA MET A 526 10.64 32.85 -23.70
C MET A 526 10.86 31.79 -24.79
N ALA A 527 10.17 31.94 -25.91
CA ALA A 527 10.28 31.05 -27.08
C ALA A 527 11.69 31.01 -27.71
N GLY A 528 12.65 31.78 -27.19
CA GLY A 528 14.07 31.69 -27.55
C GLY A 528 14.90 31.45 -26.29
N GLY A 529 15.50 30.27 -26.19
CA GLY A 529 16.46 29.93 -25.12
C GLY A 529 16.13 28.71 -24.28
N LEU A 530 15.00 28.02 -24.51
CA LEU A 530 14.62 26.84 -23.71
C LEU A 530 15.65 25.71 -23.78
N GLU A 531 16.25 25.48 -24.96
CA GLU A 531 17.30 24.47 -25.12
C GLU A 531 18.56 24.83 -24.34
N VAL A 532 18.91 26.13 -24.29
CA VAL A 532 20.03 26.64 -23.50
C VAL A 532 19.74 26.50 -22.01
N GLU A 533 18.52 26.85 -21.57
CA GLU A 533 18.07 26.70 -20.19
C GLU A 533 18.08 25.24 -19.75
N ARG A 534 17.57 24.33 -20.60
CA ARG A 534 17.58 22.88 -20.38
C ARG A 534 19.01 22.34 -20.28
N ALA A 535 19.90 22.77 -21.18
CA ALA A 535 21.28 22.33 -21.17
C ALA A 535 22.06 22.84 -19.94
N GLN A 536 21.84 24.10 -19.54
CA GLN A 536 22.41 24.67 -18.30
C GLN A 536 21.89 23.95 -17.05
N PHE A 537 20.59 23.66 -17.01
CA PHE A 537 19.97 22.93 -15.93
C PHE A 537 20.53 21.50 -15.82
N ARG A 538 20.68 20.78 -16.95
CA ARG A 538 21.29 19.45 -16.99
C ARG A 538 22.75 19.46 -16.58
N ALA A 539 23.53 20.44 -17.02
CA ALA A 539 24.94 20.57 -16.65
C ALA A 539 25.10 20.61 -15.12
N MET A 540 24.25 21.39 -14.43
CA MET A 540 24.29 21.53 -12.96
C MET A 540 23.94 20.24 -12.21
N LEU A 541 23.11 19.39 -12.81
CA LEU A 541 22.62 18.13 -12.23
C LEU A 541 23.39 16.89 -12.69
N ASP A 542 24.51 17.07 -13.39
CA ASP A 542 25.30 15.96 -13.91
C ASP A 542 25.73 14.99 -12.78
N PRO A 543 25.51 13.68 -12.95
CA PRO A 543 25.78 12.67 -11.92
C PRO A 543 27.26 12.56 -11.55
N SER A 544 28.19 13.08 -12.36
CA SER A 544 29.61 13.14 -12.04
C SER A 544 29.90 14.01 -10.80
N TRP A 545 29.00 14.93 -10.45
CA TRP A 545 29.15 15.81 -9.29
C TRP A 545 28.59 15.21 -7.99
N GLY A 546 27.88 14.07 -8.03
CA GLY A 546 27.36 13.42 -6.81
C GLY A 546 26.20 12.47 -7.06
N GLN A 547 25.64 11.90 -6.00
CA GLN A 547 24.61 10.86 -6.10
C GLN A 547 23.34 11.37 -6.82
N SER A 548 22.73 10.49 -7.63
CA SER A 548 21.45 10.75 -8.32
C SER A 548 20.23 10.67 -7.40
N SER A 549 20.39 10.26 -6.14
CA SER A 549 19.34 10.26 -5.12
C SER A 549 18.96 11.66 -4.59
N ARG A 550 19.75 12.68 -4.93
CA ARG A 550 19.56 14.05 -4.43
C ARG A 550 18.32 14.70 -5.06
N PRO A 551 17.38 15.21 -4.26
CA PRO A 551 16.15 15.77 -4.79
C PRO A 551 16.34 17.13 -5.47
N VAL A 552 15.48 17.39 -6.46
CA VAL A 552 15.45 18.62 -7.24
C VAL A 552 14.08 19.27 -7.12
N LEU A 553 14.02 20.43 -6.47
CA LEU A 553 12.82 21.25 -6.37
C LEU A 553 12.86 22.35 -7.44
N VAL A 554 11.90 22.34 -8.36
CA VAL A 554 11.73 23.39 -9.36
C VAL A 554 10.65 24.36 -8.89
N LEU A 555 11.02 25.61 -8.62
CA LEU A 555 10.09 26.67 -8.28
C LEU A 555 9.65 27.38 -9.55
N SER A 556 8.39 27.17 -9.94
CA SER A 556 7.71 27.86 -11.03
C SER A 556 7.26 29.23 -10.52
N CYS A 557 8.10 30.25 -10.65
CA CYS A 557 7.89 31.53 -9.98
C CYS A 557 7.23 32.60 -10.87
N VAL A 558 6.32 33.37 -10.27
CA VAL A 558 5.79 34.63 -10.81
C VAL A 558 5.97 35.76 -9.79
N SER A 559 6.14 37.00 -10.26
CA SER A 559 6.40 38.16 -9.40
C SER A 559 5.19 38.49 -8.53
N ARG A 560 4.00 38.58 -9.13
CA ARG A 560 2.72 38.91 -8.48
C ARG A 560 1.57 38.09 -9.06
N GLU A 561 0.52 37.88 -8.27
CA GLU A 561 -0.73 37.34 -8.80
C GLU A 561 -1.42 38.40 -9.67
N ALA A 562 -1.83 38.04 -10.89
CA ALA A 562 -2.47 38.99 -11.80
C ALA A 562 -3.91 39.31 -11.33
N PRO A 563 -4.27 40.58 -11.09
CA PRO A 563 -5.65 40.96 -10.87
C PRO A 563 -6.42 40.82 -12.19
N GLY A 564 -7.31 39.83 -12.30
CA GLY A 564 -8.18 39.64 -13.47
C GLY A 564 -7.73 38.65 -14.55
N GLY A 565 -6.72 37.79 -14.29
CA GLY A 565 -6.44 36.61 -15.13
C GLY A 565 -5.68 36.84 -16.44
N THR A 566 -5.20 38.06 -16.74
CA THR A 566 -4.59 38.42 -18.04
C THR A 566 -3.05 38.37 -18.10
N ARG A 567 -2.40 37.57 -17.24
CA ARG A 567 -1.07 37.01 -17.51
C ARG A 567 -1.14 35.51 -17.28
N THR A 568 -1.04 34.74 -18.36
CA THR A 568 -1.11 33.28 -18.34
C THR A 568 0.20 32.72 -17.81
N ARG A 569 0.24 32.41 -16.52
CA ARG A 569 1.31 31.60 -15.92
C ARG A 569 1.51 30.32 -16.75
N THR A 570 2.75 29.95 -17.04
CA THR A 570 3.05 28.62 -17.59
C THR A 570 2.67 27.54 -16.56
N PRO A 571 1.77 26.60 -16.88
CA PRO A 571 1.41 25.54 -15.94
C PRO A 571 2.61 24.68 -15.53
N CYS A 572 2.64 24.22 -14.28
CA CYS A 572 3.77 23.45 -13.75
C CYS A 572 4.05 22.16 -14.55
N VAL A 573 3.00 21.53 -15.10
CA VAL A 573 3.11 20.33 -15.96
C VAL A 573 3.82 20.64 -17.27
N VAL A 574 3.50 21.78 -17.89
CA VAL A 574 4.13 22.23 -19.13
C VAL A 574 5.59 22.58 -18.87
N LEU A 575 5.89 23.26 -17.76
CA LEU A 575 7.27 23.57 -17.35
C LEU A 575 8.09 22.29 -17.11
N ALA A 576 7.51 21.29 -16.44
CA ALA A 576 8.15 19.99 -16.21
C ALA A 576 8.52 19.28 -17.52
N HIS A 577 7.62 19.33 -18.51
CA HIS A 577 7.86 18.76 -19.83
C HIS A 577 8.90 19.58 -20.63
N GLN A 578 8.84 20.91 -20.57
CA GLN A 578 9.80 21.81 -21.22
C GLN A 578 11.24 21.62 -20.72
N LEU A 579 11.42 21.38 -19.42
CA LEU A 579 12.71 21.08 -18.80
C LEU A 579 13.11 19.60 -18.93
N ASP A 580 12.23 18.77 -19.51
CA ASP A 580 12.46 17.34 -19.73
C ASP A 580 12.83 16.60 -18.43
N LEU A 581 12.09 16.93 -17.35
CA LEU A 581 12.34 16.39 -16.01
C LEU A 581 12.09 14.87 -15.94
N GLN A 582 11.26 14.34 -16.83
CA GLN A 582 10.95 12.91 -16.91
C GLN A 582 12.19 12.04 -17.18
N GLN A 583 13.23 12.60 -17.81
CA GLN A 583 14.48 11.89 -18.08
C GLN A 583 15.48 11.94 -16.92
N LEU A 584 15.21 12.73 -15.87
CA LEU A 584 16.11 12.82 -14.72
C LEU A 584 15.97 11.58 -13.84
N GLN A 585 17.11 11.07 -13.38
CA GLN A 585 17.16 10.00 -12.38
C GLN A 585 16.84 10.51 -10.97
N ASN A 586 17.00 11.82 -10.75
CA ASN A 586 16.76 12.47 -9.47
C ASN A 586 15.27 12.55 -9.13
N PRO A 587 14.87 12.38 -7.86
CA PRO A 587 13.51 12.69 -7.44
C PRO A 587 13.27 14.19 -7.60
N TRP A 588 12.22 14.57 -8.31
CA TRP A 588 11.91 15.98 -8.58
C TRP A 588 10.47 16.35 -8.26
N MET A 589 10.25 17.65 -8.01
CA MET A 589 8.94 18.27 -7.92
C MET A 589 8.99 19.69 -8.47
N VAL A 590 8.00 20.05 -9.28
CA VAL A 590 7.70 21.43 -9.68
C VAL A 590 6.64 21.98 -8.73
N GLN A 591 6.91 23.11 -8.10
CA GLN A 591 6.00 23.81 -7.21
C GLN A 591 5.78 25.22 -7.73
N ASP A 592 4.51 25.59 -7.81
CA ASP A 592 4.09 26.93 -8.13
C ASP A 592 4.35 27.89 -6.96
N VAL A 593 5.05 29.00 -7.23
CA VAL A 593 5.37 30.03 -6.24
C VAL A 593 5.04 31.43 -6.74
N VAL A 594 4.51 32.26 -5.84
CA VAL A 594 4.32 33.70 -6.05
C VAL A 594 5.34 34.44 -5.18
N CYS A 595 6.25 35.19 -5.79
CA CYS A 595 7.38 35.80 -5.07
C CYS A 595 6.96 36.87 -4.07
N GLU A 596 5.91 37.63 -4.33
CA GLU A 596 5.43 38.70 -3.43
C GLU A 596 4.79 38.15 -2.14
N SER A 597 3.93 37.13 -2.25
CA SER A 597 3.25 36.51 -1.09
C SER A 597 4.02 35.34 -0.48
N LEU A 598 5.02 34.82 -1.19
CA LEU A 598 5.70 33.56 -0.91
C LEU A 598 4.75 32.34 -0.86
N ALA A 599 3.56 32.45 -1.45
CA ALA A 599 2.62 31.33 -1.52
C ALA A 599 3.27 30.13 -2.24
N GLY A 600 3.14 28.94 -1.67
CA GLY A 600 3.68 27.68 -2.21
C GLY A 600 5.14 27.38 -1.83
N ILE A 601 5.92 28.34 -1.30
CA ILE A 601 7.34 28.10 -0.93
C ILE A 601 7.47 27.03 0.16
N THR A 602 6.58 27.06 1.16
CA THR A 602 6.62 26.16 2.32
C THR A 602 6.29 24.73 1.94
N ASP A 603 5.38 24.52 0.99
CA ASP A 603 5.01 23.21 0.47
C ASP A 603 6.17 22.62 -0.35
N GLY A 604 6.80 23.44 -1.20
CA GLY A 604 8.01 23.09 -1.95
C GLY A 604 9.16 22.63 -1.06
N ILE A 605 9.50 23.46 -0.05
CA ILE A 605 10.57 23.16 0.90
C ILE A 605 10.22 21.95 1.78
N GLY A 606 8.96 21.81 2.20
CA GLY A 606 8.51 20.63 2.95
C GLY A 606 8.72 19.33 2.17
N TRP A 607 8.34 19.30 0.88
CA TRP A 607 8.61 18.13 0.05
C TRP A 607 10.11 17.85 -0.09
N LEU A 608 10.92 18.89 -0.32
CA LEU A 608 12.37 18.77 -0.52
C LEU A 608 13.09 18.21 0.71
N LEU A 609 12.77 18.73 1.89
CA LEU A 609 13.34 18.24 3.16
C LEU A 609 12.90 16.79 3.44
N GLY A 610 11.64 16.45 3.14
CA GLY A 610 11.15 15.07 3.22
C GLY A 610 11.90 14.12 2.29
N ALA A 611 12.17 14.55 1.06
CA ALA A 611 12.95 13.79 0.08
C ALA A 611 14.43 13.64 0.45
N CYS A 612 15.01 14.60 1.19
CA CYS A 612 16.33 14.48 1.82
C CYS A 612 16.36 13.52 3.03
N GLY A 613 15.24 12.88 3.38
CA GLY A 613 15.15 11.89 4.47
C GLY A 613 14.82 12.46 5.85
N LEU A 614 14.47 13.74 5.96
CA LEU A 614 13.97 14.32 7.21
C LEU A 614 12.52 13.88 7.45
N ARG A 615 12.24 13.42 8.68
CA ARG A 615 10.85 13.18 9.13
C ARG A 615 10.24 14.51 9.59
N LEU A 616 9.32 15.04 8.78
CA LEU A 616 8.61 16.32 8.98
C LEU A 616 7.23 16.20 9.66
#